data_AF-A0A660N2D7-F1
#
_entry.id   AF-A0A660N2D7-F1
#
_cell.length_a   1.000
_cell.length_b   1.000
_cell.length_c   1.000
_cell.angle_alpha   90.00
_cell.angle_beta   90.00
_cell.angle_gamma   90.00
#
_symmetry.space_group_name_H-M   'P 1'
#
loop_
_entity.id
_entity.type
_entity.pdbx_description
1 polymer ?
#
loop_
_entity_poly.entity_id
_entity_poly.type
_entity_poly.pdbx_seq_one_letter_code
_entity_poly.pdbx_strand_id
1 'polypeptide(L)' 'VGESVDFGGLLGYAPIMPVKEGSCEVFVNRGGRIPAPVQSMKN' A
#
# COMPACT_ATOMS: atom_id res chain seq x y z
N VAL A 1 -19.87 8.07 1.40
CA VAL A 1 -19.54 7.50 2.74
C VAL A 1 -19.46 6.00 2.53
N GLY A 2 -18.28 5.40 2.69
CA GLY A 2 -18.01 4.01 2.31
C GLY A 2 -18.67 2.99 3.26
N GLU A 3 -18.73 1.73 2.82
CA GLU A 3 -19.10 0.60 3.66
C GLU A 3 -18.11 0.42 4.82
N SER A 4 -18.51 -0.26 5.89
CA SER A 4 -17.68 -0.49 7.09
C SER A 4 -17.72 -1.96 7.49
N VAL A 5 -16.58 -2.50 7.89
CA VAL A 5 -16.45 -3.87 8.41
C VAL A 5 -16.42 -3.82 9.94
N ASP A 6 -17.21 -4.66 10.60
CA ASP A 6 -17.23 -4.85 12.05
C ASP A 6 -16.60 -6.21 12.41
N PHE A 7 -15.57 -6.18 13.24
CA PHE A 7 -14.84 -7.35 13.73
C PHE A 7 -15.21 -7.69 15.19
N GLY A 8 -16.22 -7.03 15.76
CA GLY A 8 -16.72 -7.25 17.12
C GLY A 8 -15.93 -6.50 18.20
N GLY A 9 -16.36 -6.66 19.46
CA GLY A 9 -15.92 -5.81 20.58
C GLY A 9 -14.42 -5.87 20.95
N LEU A 10 -13.66 -6.86 20.45
CA LEU A 10 -12.22 -6.95 20.68
C LEU A 10 -11.40 -6.26 19.58
N LEU A 11 -11.84 -6.34 18.33
CA LEU A 11 -11.09 -5.88 17.15
C LEU A 11 -11.67 -4.59 16.54
N GLY A 12 -12.86 -4.16 16.97
CA GLY A 12 -13.49 -2.90 16.58
C GLY A 12 -14.08 -2.93 15.16
N TYR A 13 -14.30 -1.74 14.59
CA TYR A 13 -14.78 -1.56 13.23
C TYR A 13 -13.81 -0.71 12.40
N ALA A 14 -13.82 -0.90 11.09
CA ALA A 14 -13.03 -0.09 10.15
C ALA A 14 -13.82 0.26 8.89
N PRO A 15 -13.73 1.51 8.38
CA PRO A 15 -14.31 1.88 7.09
C PRO A 15 -13.51 1.25 5.93
N ILE A 16 -14.21 0.79 4.91
CA ILE A 16 -13.63 0.31 3.66
C ILE A 16 -13.14 1.53 2.87
N MET A 17 -11.82 1.58 2.66
CA MET A 17 -11.17 2.64 1.89
C MET A 17 -11.17 2.32 0.40
N PRO A 18 -11.37 3.31 -0.48
CA PRO A 18 -11.26 3.10 -1.92
C PRO A 18 -9.83 2.70 -2.29
N VAL A 19 -9.72 1.74 -3.21
CA VAL A 19 -8.44 1.31 -3.78
C VAL A 19 -8.21 1.95 -5.14
N LYS A 20 -6.94 2.13 -5.52
CA LYS A 20 -6.58 2.57 -6.87
C LYS A 20 -6.95 1.47 -7.88
N GLU A 21 -7.71 1.81 -8.91
CA GLU A 21 -8.18 0.85 -9.95
C GLU A 21 -7.09 0.41 -10.94
N GLY A 22 -6.01 1.21 -11.08
CA GLY A 22 -4.92 0.91 -12.01
C GLY A 22 -4.06 -0.27 -11.57
N SER A 23 -3.80 -1.21 -12.49
CA SER A 23 -2.92 -2.35 -12.24
C SER A 23 -1.45 -1.94 -12.08
N CYS A 24 -0.80 -2.55 -11.08
CA CYS A 24 0.65 -2.45 -10.84
C CYS A 24 1.38 -3.77 -11.19
N GLU A 25 0.72 -4.70 -11.90
CA GLU A 25 1.24 -6.05 -12.18
C GLU A 25 2.62 -6.04 -12.85
N VAL A 26 2.81 -5.17 -13.85
CA VAL A 26 4.09 -5.02 -14.56
C VAL A 26 5.22 -4.58 -13.63
N PHE A 27 4.90 -3.70 -12.65
CA PHE A 27 5.88 -3.21 -11.69
C PHE A 27 6.23 -4.28 -10.65
N VAL A 28 5.22 -4.98 -10.11
CA VAL A 28 5.40 -6.06 -9.12
C VAL A 28 6.20 -7.22 -9.73
N ASN A 29 5.90 -7.60 -10.98
CA ASN A 29 6.57 -8.69 -11.68
C ASN A 29 7.92 -8.31 -12.27
N ARG A 30 8.35 -7.04 -12.18
CA ARG A 30 9.64 -6.59 -12.69
C ARG A 30 10.82 -7.29 -12.01
N GLY A 31 10.65 -7.68 -10.74
CA GLY A 31 11.69 -8.30 -9.94
C GLY A 31 12.94 -7.42 -9.81
N GLY A 32 14.05 -8.03 -9.37
CA GLY A 32 15.32 -7.33 -9.15
C GLY A 32 15.43 -6.68 -7.77
N ARG A 33 16.39 -5.76 -7.63
CA ARG A 33 16.69 -5.08 -6.35
C ARG A 33 16.47 -3.58 -6.50
N ILE A 34 15.63 -3.00 -5.63
CA ILE A 34 15.57 -1.55 -5.49
C ILE A 34 16.91 -1.11 -4.87
N PRO A 35 17.73 -0.32 -5.59
CA PRO A 35 19.01 0.12 -5.06
C PRO A 35 18.79 0.99 -3.82
N ALA A 36 19.79 1.02 -2.94
CA ALA A 36 19.74 1.88 -1.77
C ALA A 36 19.51 3.34 -2.20
N PRO A 37 18.69 4.12 -1.47
CA PRO A 37 18.51 5.55 -1.76
C PRO A 37 19.87 6.25 -1.81
N VAL A 38 20.13 7.02 -2.87
CA VAL A 38 21.35 7.81 -2.97
C VAL A 38 21.20 9.03 -2.07
N GLN A 39 21.81 8.98 -0.89
CA GLN A 39 21.85 10.13 0.02
C GLN A 39 23.22 10.85 0.02
N SER A 40 24.08 10.55 -0.96
CA SER A 40 25.48 11.01 -1.00
C SER A 40 25.79 11.82 -2.26
N MET A 41 25.08 12.94 -2.45
CA MET A 41 25.52 14.06 -3.27
C MET A 41 25.71 15.32 -2.41
N LYS A 42 26.34 15.16 -1.24
CA LYS A 42 26.88 16.28 -0.46
C LYS A 42 28.40 16.13 -0.51
N ASN A 43 29.02 16.78 -1.48
CA ASN A 43 30.42 17.20 -1.40
C ASN A 43 30.40 18.68 -1.02
#